data_AF-U5YPA6-F1
#
_entry.id   AF-U5YPA6-F1
#
_cell.length_a   1.000
_cell.length_b   1.000
_cell.length_c   1.000
_cell.angle_alpha   90.00
_cell.angle_beta   90.00
_cell.angle_gamma   90.00
#
_symmetry.space_group_name_H-M   'P 1'
#
loop_
_entity.id
_entity.type
_entity.pdbx_description
1 polymer ?
#
loop_
_entity_poly.entity_id
_entity_poly.type
_entity_poly.pdbx_seq_one_letter_code
_entity_poly.pdbx_strand_id
1 'polypeptide(L)'
;MGRNAHRPHPLPHGTTRRLASGALRHFLDRGALDANGLLTLGWYGPEPRLVQPYSGPASPYWAASAFTGLLLPAGHPVWREQELPAPAEIRDTVLALPRPGWLVQSTARDGLVRLHNHGSDDQPADTVLPDNPHYARLAHSTATGPVHEGPADNHLALLVDGRPTERGRIHPLGAGHGWAASAWRPRAAGQDLPGVTVTSLTLVHGADEVRLHLVTGAGAGTPVTHGGWAVAGTQTLAGPAATARADGRLTSGLRGLHGFTDAGTTVVPEGTAFGPSALLPLLTGTLPGGTALLACAARLTRDDTLHPLDAVGLTVEPGETWQLGLRWPDGTERTVRLAPEAVAVREDI
;
A
#
# COMPACT_ATOMS: atom_id res chain seq x y z
N MET A 1 -9.96 -22.57 29.60
CA MET A 1 -10.50 -21.20 29.54
C MET A 1 -10.85 -20.89 28.10
N GLY A 2 -12.11 -20.51 27.86
CA GLY A 2 -12.81 -20.65 26.58
C GLY A 2 -12.24 -19.82 25.43
N ARG A 3 -12.08 -20.48 24.28
CA ARG A 3 -11.98 -19.81 22.98
C ARG A 3 -13.36 -19.19 22.69
N ASN A 4 -13.53 -17.90 22.97
CA ASN A 4 -14.56 -17.11 22.33
C ASN A 4 -14.19 -17.00 20.85
N ALA A 5 -14.60 -17.99 20.06
CA ALA A 5 -14.77 -17.78 18.64
C ALA A 5 -15.79 -16.65 18.50
N HIS A 6 -15.35 -15.44 18.15
CA HIS A 6 -16.24 -14.40 17.70
C HIS A 6 -17.02 -14.97 16.52
N ARG A 7 -18.26 -15.41 16.75
CA ARG A 7 -19.22 -15.59 15.67
C ARG A 7 -19.32 -14.22 15.01
N PRO A 8 -19.03 -14.09 13.70
CA PRO A 8 -19.34 -12.84 13.02
C PRO A 8 -20.85 -12.65 13.13
N HIS A 9 -21.27 -11.69 13.94
CA HIS A 9 -22.64 -11.22 13.86
C HIS A 9 -22.80 -10.57 12.47
N PRO A 10 -23.84 -10.93 11.72
CA PRO A 10 -24.11 -10.27 10.45
C PRO A 10 -24.25 -8.77 10.70
N LEU A 11 -23.71 -7.96 9.79
CA LEU A 11 -23.85 -6.51 9.84
C LEU A 11 -25.34 -6.13 9.83
N PRO A 12 -25.72 -4.98 10.43
CA PRO A 12 -27.09 -4.45 10.29
C PRO A 12 -27.51 -4.42 8.81
N HIS A 13 -28.80 -4.64 8.52
CA HIS A 13 -29.23 -4.73 7.12
C HIS A 13 -28.99 -3.43 6.36
N GLY A 14 -29.21 -2.28 7.01
CA GLY A 14 -28.84 -0.97 6.47
C GLY A 14 -27.35 -0.85 6.08
N THR A 15 -26.43 -1.36 6.90
CA THR A 15 -24.98 -1.39 6.61
C THR A 15 -24.67 -2.37 5.48
N THR A 16 -25.31 -3.54 5.47
CA THR A 16 -25.18 -4.53 4.38
C THR A 16 -25.60 -3.93 3.04
N ARG A 17 -26.72 -3.21 3.02
CA ARG A 17 -27.20 -2.47 1.84
C ARG A 17 -26.19 -1.41 1.41
N ARG A 18 -25.68 -0.60 2.34
CA ARG A 18 -24.67 0.44 2.07
C ARG A 18 -23.41 -0.11 1.42
N LEU A 19 -22.91 -1.26 1.89
CA LEU A 19 -21.73 -1.91 1.30
C LEU A 19 -21.99 -2.33 -0.15
N ALA A 20 -23.13 -3.00 -0.41
CA ALA A 20 -23.47 -3.48 -1.75
C ALA A 20 -23.74 -2.32 -2.73
N SER A 21 -24.60 -1.38 -2.34
CA SER A 21 -24.96 -0.24 -3.20
C SER A 21 -23.81 0.75 -3.35
N GLY A 22 -22.98 0.92 -2.30
CA GLY A 22 -21.79 1.75 -2.32
C GLY A 22 -20.73 1.21 -3.27
N ALA A 23 -20.48 -0.11 -3.28
CA ALA A 23 -19.58 -0.75 -4.23
C ALA A 23 -20.07 -0.56 -5.67
N LEU A 24 -21.37 -0.76 -5.94
CA LEU A 24 -21.93 -0.55 -7.27
C LEU A 24 -21.79 0.92 -7.73
N ARG A 25 -22.23 1.87 -6.90
CA ARG A 25 -22.13 3.32 -7.18
C ARG A 25 -20.68 3.76 -7.37
N HIS A 26 -19.73 3.18 -6.64
CA HIS A 26 -18.32 3.51 -6.76
C HIS A 26 -17.84 3.42 -8.23
N PHE A 27 -18.22 2.36 -8.92
CA PHE A 27 -17.85 2.11 -10.32
C PHE A 27 -18.80 2.81 -11.30
N LEU A 28 -20.12 2.69 -11.12
CA LEU A 28 -21.09 3.26 -12.05
C LEU A 28 -20.99 4.78 -12.15
N ASP A 29 -20.85 5.48 -11.02
CA ASP A 29 -20.76 6.94 -10.97
C ASP A 29 -19.43 7.46 -11.58
N ARG A 30 -18.47 6.57 -11.84
CA ARG A 30 -17.14 6.89 -12.38
C ARG A 30 -16.92 6.41 -13.82
N GLY A 31 -17.98 5.96 -14.49
CA GLY A 31 -17.94 5.66 -15.93
C GLY A 31 -17.62 4.20 -16.28
N ALA A 32 -17.87 3.25 -15.37
CA ALA A 32 -17.55 1.83 -15.61
C ALA A 32 -18.30 1.18 -16.78
N LEU A 33 -19.31 1.86 -17.33
CA LEU A 33 -20.08 1.42 -18.48
C LEU A 33 -19.60 2.13 -19.75
N ASP A 34 -19.52 1.39 -20.85
CA ASP A 34 -19.31 1.94 -22.18
C ASP A 34 -20.57 2.60 -22.76
N ALA A 35 -20.49 3.09 -23.99
CA ALA A 35 -21.61 3.71 -24.71
C ALA A 35 -22.81 2.77 -24.96
N ASN A 36 -22.62 1.45 -24.83
CA ASN A 36 -23.67 0.44 -24.97
C ASN A 36 -24.24 0.02 -23.60
N GLY A 37 -23.77 0.61 -22.50
CA GLY A 37 -24.17 0.24 -21.13
C GLY A 37 -23.51 -1.03 -20.62
N LEU A 38 -22.36 -1.42 -21.17
CA LEU A 38 -21.64 -2.66 -20.85
C LEU A 38 -20.41 -2.38 -19.96
N LEU A 39 -20.13 -3.27 -19.00
CA LEU A 39 -18.94 -3.18 -18.16
C LEU A 39 -17.67 -3.38 -19.00
N THR A 40 -16.69 -2.50 -18.80
CA THR A 40 -15.42 -2.54 -19.54
C THR A 40 -14.32 -3.28 -18.81
N LEU A 41 -13.32 -3.77 -19.55
CA LEU A 41 -12.06 -4.27 -18.99
C LEU A 41 -11.19 -3.11 -18.47
N GLY A 42 -11.02 -3.01 -17.15
CA GLY A 42 -10.21 -1.98 -16.50
C GLY A 42 -10.69 -1.71 -15.08
N TRP A 43 -10.56 -0.46 -14.61
CA TRP A 43 -10.99 -0.04 -13.27
C TRP A 43 -12.31 0.76 -13.31
N TYR A 44 -12.25 2.05 -13.66
CA TYR A 44 -13.43 2.89 -13.86
C TYR A 44 -13.91 2.95 -15.31
N GLY A 45 -13.14 2.39 -16.23
CA GLY A 45 -13.38 2.39 -17.66
C GLY A 45 -12.31 1.52 -18.32
N PRO A 46 -12.15 1.55 -19.64
CA PRO A 46 -11.10 0.81 -20.32
C PRO A 46 -9.71 1.17 -19.79
N GLU A 47 -8.99 0.18 -19.24
CA GLU A 47 -7.61 0.32 -18.79
C GLU A 47 -6.87 -0.99 -19.13
N PRO A 48 -6.32 -1.11 -20.34
CA PRO A 48 -5.68 -2.33 -20.81
C PRO A 48 -4.52 -2.81 -19.94
N ARG A 49 -3.85 -1.92 -19.19
CA ARG A 49 -2.72 -2.29 -18.33
C ARG A 49 -3.12 -3.08 -17.10
N LEU A 50 -4.39 -2.99 -16.69
CA LEU A 50 -4.96 -3.82 -15.61
C LEU A 50 -5.37 -5.22 -16.09
N VAL A 51 -5.49 -5.43 -17.39
CA VAL A 51 -5.93 -6.70 -17.96
C VAL A 51 -4.82 -7.74 -17.80
N GLN A 52 -5.11 -8.78 -17.04
CA GLN A 52 -4.19 -9.90 -16.82
C GLN A 52 -4.33 -10.97 -17.92
N PRO A 53 -3.32 -11.84 -18.15
CA PRO A 53 -3.40 -12.90 -19.15
C PRO A 53 -4.60 -13.85 -19.01
N TYR A 54 -5.14 -13.98 -17.80
CA TYR A 54 -6.33 -14.79 -17.50
C TYR A 54 -7.65 -14.02 -17.70
N SER A 55 -7.60 -12.74 -18.05
CA SER A 55 -8.79 -11.90 -18.24
C SER A 55 -9.39 -12.15 -19.61
N GLY A 56 -10.72 -12.26 -19.67
CA GLY A 56 -11.48 -12.37 -20.92
C GLY A 56 -12.60 -11.33 -20.98
N PRO A 57 -13.30 -11.21 -22.12
CA PRO A 57 -14.38 -10.22 -22.29
C PRO A 57 -15.48 -10.29 -21.22
N ALA A 58 -15.71 -11.48 -20.66
CA ALA A 58 -16.70 -11.71 -19.61
C ALA A 58 -16.19 -11.42 -18.18
N SER A 59 -14.89 -11.16 -17.98
CA SER A 59 -14.30 -10.98 -16.65
C SER A 59 -14.98 -9.89 -15.80
N PRO A 60 -15.32 -8.69 -16.34
CA PRO A 60 -16.03 -7.67 -15.56
C PRO A 60 -17.42 -8.13 -15.08
N TYR A 61 -18.05 -9.08 -15.78
CA TYR A 61 -19.39 -9.56 -15.48
C TYR A 61 -19.46 -10.55 -14.31
N TRP A 62 -18.33 -10.90 -13.70
CA TRP A 62 -18.33 -11.46 -12.34
C TRP A 62 -19.00 -10.51 -11.32
N ALA A 63 -19.14 -9.22 -11.64
CA ALA A 63 -20.01 -8.30 -10.92
C ALA A 63 -21.46 -8.83 -10.76
N ALA A 64 -21.90 -9.76 -11.61
CA ALA A 64 -23.18 -10.45 -11.50
C ALA A 64 -23.41 -11.11 -10.13
N SER A 65 -22.33 -11.53 -9.43
CA SER A 65 -22.41 -12.08 -8.08
C SER A 65 -23.02 -11.12 -7.05
N ALA A 66 -22.93 -9.80 -7.28
CA ALA A 66 -23.59 -8.82 -6.42
C ALA A 66 -25.13 -8.95 -6.47
N PHE A 67 -25.69 -9.42 -7.58
CA PHE A 67 -27.14 -9.60 -7.74
C PHE A 67 -27.68 -10.86 -7.07
N THR A 68 -26.85 -11.75 -6.53
CA THR A 68 -27.31 -12.86 -5.68
C THR A 68 -28.12 -12.36 -4.48
N GLY A 69 -27.86 -11.13 -4.01
CA GLY A 69 -28.67 -10.47 -2.99
C GLY A 69 -30.16 -10.33 -3.36
N LEU A 70 -30.51 -10.30 -4.65
CA LEU A 70 -31.91 -10.23 -5.13
C LEU A 70 -32.72 -11.49 -4.84
N LEU A 71 -32.09 -12.59 -4.41
CA LEU A 71 -32.79 -13.77 -3.93
C LEU A 71 -33.50 -13.55 -2.58
N LEU A 72 -33.18 -12.47 -1.87
CA LEU A 72 -33.88 -12.10 -0.64
C LEU A 72 -35.34 -11.73 -0.95
N PRO A 73 -36.31 -12.16 -0.11
CA PRO A 73 -37.73 -11.85 -0.32
C PRO A 73 -37.98 -10.35 -0.50
N ALA A 74 -38.98 -9.96 -1.29
CA ALA A 74 -39.32 -8.55 -1.50
C ALA A 74 -39.57 -7.78 -0.20
N GLY A 75 -40.08 -8.45 0.85
CA GLY A 75 -40.27 -7.89 2.18
C GLY A 75 -39.03 -7.92 3.10
N HIS A 76 -37.87 -8.38 2.64
CA HIS A 76 -36.68 -8.49 3.48
C HIS A 76 -36.25 -7.10 4.00
N PRO A 77 -35.85 -6.96 5.28
CA PRO A 77 -35.53 -5.64 5.85
C PRO A 77 -34.39 -4.89 5.13
N VAL A 78 -33.45 -5.60 4.50
CA VAL A 78 -32.38 -4.98 3.68
C VAL A 78 -32.91 -4.03 2.60
N TRP A 79 -34.13 -4.25 2.10
CA TRP A 79 -34.73 -3.40 1.06
C TRP A 79 -35.42 -2.16 1.63
N ARG A 80 -35.79 -2.20 2.91
CA ARG A 80 -36.66 -1.20 3.56
C ARG A 80 -35.93 -0.36 4.60
N GLU A 81 -34.96 -0.95 5.30
CA GLU A 81 -34.13 -0.23 6.25
C GLU A 81 -33.28 0.83 5.53
N GLN A 82 -33.07 1.95 6.21
CA GLN A 82 -32.20 3.04 5.77
C GLN A 82 -30.76 2.53 5.64
N GLU A 83 -30.05 2.98 4.60
CA GLU A 83 -28.61 2.73 4.51
C GLU A 83 -27.90 3.32 5.74
N LEU A 84 -27.12 2.50 6.43
CA LEU A 84 -26.28 2.92 7.54
C LEU A 84 -24.82 2.93 7.09
N PRO A 85 -23.98 3.83 7.64
CA PRO A 85 -22.57 3.91 7.25
C PRO A 85 -21.84 2.56 7.29
N ALA A 86 -20.92 2.36 6.35
CA ALA A 86 -19.99 1.24 6.36
C ALA A 86 -18.99 1.36 7.52
N PRO A 87 -18.39 0.26 8.01
CA PRO A 87 -17.40 0.32 9.09
C PRO A 87 -16.24 1.29 8.83
N ALA A 88 -15.78 1.37 7.57
CA ALA A 88 -14.73 2.27 7.13
C ALA A 88 -15.15 3.76 7.08
N GLU A 89 -16.42 4.08 7.27
CA GLU A 89 -16.94 5.46 7.25
C GLU A 89 -17.15 6.05 8.65
N ILE A 90 -17.03 5.22 9.70
CA ILE A 90 -17.35 5.64 11.08
C ILE A 90 -16.17 5.53 12.04
N ARG A 91 -15.16 4.73 11.72
CA ARG A 91 -13.97 4.59 12.54
C ARG A 91 -12.75 4.19 11.72
N ASP A 92 -11.61 4.68 12.15
CA ASP A 92 -10.33 4.20 11.65
C ASP A 92 -10.17 2.72 12.03
N THR A 93 -9.57 1.94 11.13
CA THR A 93 -9.34 0.52 11.36
C THR A 93 -7.96 0.14 10.87
N VAL A 94 -7.22 -0.55 11.72
CA VAL A 94 -5.99 -1.25 11.34
C VAL A 94 -6.21 -2.74 11.60
N LEU A 95 -6.19 -3.53 10.53
CA LEU A 95 -6.44 -4.96 10.57
C LEU A 95 -5.24 -5.71 10.02
N ALA A 96 -4.55 -6.43 10.89
CA ALA A 96 -3.52 -7.37 10.48
C ALA A 96 -4.15 -8.68 9.99
N LEU A 97 -3.65 -9.18 8.88
CA LEU A 97 -3.98 -10.47 8.30
C LEU A 97 -2.67 -11.27 8.17
N PRO A 98 -2.21 -11.94 9.23
CA PRO A 98 -0.87 -12.54 9.26
C PRO A 98 -0.69 -13.67 8.25
N ARG A 99 -1.76 -14.39 7.91
CA ARG A 99 -1.72 -15.52 6.96
C ARG A 99 -1.39 -15.07 5.53
N PRO A 100 -2.08 -14.08 4.94
CA PRO A 100 -1.67 -13.52 3.65
C PRO A 100 -0.50 -12.52 3.76
N GLY A 101 -0.01 -12.20 4.97
CA GLY A 101 1.04 -11.20 5.16
C GLY A 101 0.58 -9.78 4.85
N TRP A 102 -0.66 -9.43 5.20
CA TRP A 102 -1.23 -8.10 4.91
C TRP A 102 -1.52 -7.28 6.15
N LEU A 103 -1.51 -5.96 5.98
CA LEU A 103 -2.04 -4.99 6.94
C LEU A 103 -2.99 -4.05 6.21
N VAL A 104 -4.25 -4.02 6.62
CA VAL A 104 -5.27 -3.14 6.05
C VAL A 104 -5.45 -1.94 6.98
N GLN A 105 -5.29 -0.74 6.45
CA GLN A 105 -5.41 0.53 7.15
C GLN A 105 -6.52 1.36 6.49
N SER A 106 -7.57 1.69 7.24
CA SER A 106 -8.64 2.58 6.79
C SER A 106 -8.76 3.81 7.67
N THR A 107 -9.01 4.96 7.04
CA THR A 107 -9.21 6.24 7.69
C THR A 107 -10.63 6.75 7.42
N ALA A 108 -11.46 6.85 8.46
CA ALA A 108 -12.88 7.16 8.31
C ALA A 108 -13.11 8.57 7.78
N ARG A 109 -12.26 9.51 8.17
CA ARG A 109 -12.38 10.91 7.80
C ARG A 109 -12.26 11.16 6.29
N ASP A 110 -11.50 10.35 5.56
CA ASP A 110 -11.32 10.48 4.11
C ASP A 110 -11.78 9.25 3.31
N GLY A 111 -12.28 8.22 3.99
CA GLY A 111 -12.80 6.98 3.41
C GLY A 111 -11.76 6.15 2.65
N LEU A 112 -10.46 6.43 2.84
CA LEU A 112 -9.40 5.70 2.16
C LEU A 112 -9.12 4.37 2.85
N VAL A 113 -8.86 3.34 2.03
CA VAL A 113 -8.33 2.06 2.47
C VAL A 113 -6.99 1.84 1.78
N ARG A 114 -5.98 1.50 2.57
CA ARG A 114 -4.62 1.16 2.14
C ARG A 114 -4.35 -0.27 2.59
N LEU A 115 -3.78 -1.07 1.69
CA LEU A 115 -3.33 -2.43 1.95
C LEU A 115 -1.83 -2.43 1.84
N HIS A 116 -1.15 -2.83 2.91
CA HIS A 116 0.30 -3.02 2.93
C HIS A 116 0.61 -4.49 2.76
N ASN A 117 1.40 -4.79 1.73
CA ASN A 117 1.63 -6.13 1.22
C ASN A 117 3.04 -6.65 1.58
N HIS A 118 3.03 -7.63 2.46
CA HIS A 118 4.19 -8.34 2.97
C HIS A 118 4.04 -9.87 2.78
N GLY A 119 3.22 -10.32 1.82
CA GLY A 119 3.07 -11.76 1.57
C GLY A 119 2.43 -12.23 0.27
N SER A 120 2.00 -11.34 -0.63
CA SER A 120 1.47 -11.72 -1.94
C SER A 120 2.36 -11.16 -3.05
N ASP A 121 2.76 -11.99 -4.00
CA ASP A 121 3.75 -11.61 -5.03
C ASP A 121 3.46 -12.17 -6.44
N ASP A 122 2.38 -12.95 -6.61
CA ASP A 122 2.05 -13.65 -7.87
C ASP A 122 3.19 -14.57 -8.37
N GLN A 123 4.00 -15.10 -7.44
CA GLN A 123 5.13 -15.96 -7.79
C GLN A 123 4.77 -17.45 -7.67
N PRO A 124 4.90 -18.25 -8.76
CA PRO A 124 4.82 -19.71 -8.68
C PRO A 124 5.79 -20.27 -7.64
N ALA A 125 5.55 -21.48 -7.11
CA ALA A 125 6.41 -22.06 -6.07
C ALA A 125 7.86 -22.31 -6.55
N ASP A 126 8.02 -22.79 -7.78
CA ASP A 126 9.29 -23.34 -8.28
C ASP A 126 10.10 -22.36 -9.15
N THR A 127 9.56 -21.19 -9.45
CA THR A 127 10.20 -20.20 -10.32
C THR A 127 9.82 -18.80 -9.87
N VAL A 128 10.74 -17.85 -10.05
CA VAL A 128 10.47 -16.43 -9.81
C VAL A 128 10.40 -15.71 -11.16
N LEU A 129 9.19 -15.29 -11.51
CA LEU A 129 8.87 -14.50 -12.70
C LEU A 129 9.18 -13.01 -12.47
N PRO A 130 9.22 -12.19 -13.53
CA PRO A 130 9.27 -10.74 -13.39
C PRO A 130 8.12 -10.23 -12.51
N ASP A 131 8.39 -9.19 -11.72
CA ASP A 131 7.39 -8.63 -10.82
C ASP A 131 6.19 -8.09 -11.58
N ASN A 132 5.01 -8.54 -11.18
CA ASN A 132 3.76 -7.95 -11.62
C ASN A 132 3.37 -6.81 -10.66
N PRO A 133 3.24 -5.55 -11.11
CA PRO A 133 2.98 -4.42 -10.24
C PRO A 133 1.60 -4.47 -9.57
N HIS A 134 0.70 -5.35 -10.01
CA HIS A 134 -0.59 -5.59 -9.35
C HIS A 134 -0.44 -6.41 -8.05
N TYR A 135 0.71 -7.04 -7.83
CA TYR A 135 0.97 -7.93 -6.71
C TYR A 135 2.26 -7.62 -5.95
N ALA A 136 3.34 -7.23 -6.63
CA ALA A 136 4.66 -7.14 -6.00
C ALA A 136 4.88 -5.87 -5.14
N ARG A 137 4.03 -4.85 -5.28
CA ARG A 137 4.21 -3.56 -4.59
C ARG A 137 4.08 -3.70 -3.07
N LEU A 138 4.74 -2.81 -2.32
CA LEU A 138 4.64 -2.76 -0.85
C LEU A 138 3.25 -2.33 -0.40
N ALA A 139 2.51 -1.57 -1.20
CA ALA A 139 1.19 -1.09 -0.82
C ALA A 139 0.28 -0.82 -2.03
N HIS A 140 -1.04 -0.95 -1.80
CA HIS A 140 -2.13 -0.65 -2.73
C HIS A 140 -3.22 0.16 -2.01
N SER A 141 -4.01 0.95 -2.75
CA SER A 141 -5.10 1.72 -2.13
C SER A 141 -6.36 1.78 -3.00
N THR A 142 -7.46 2.23 -2.40
CA THR A 142 -8.72 2.50 -3.11
C THR A 142 -8.70 3.78 -3.94
N ALA A 143 -7.58 4.51 -4.01
CA ALA A 143 -7.51 5.82 -4.65
C ALA A 143 -6.29 6.04 -5.55
N THR A 144 -5.45 5.02 -5.72
CA THR A 144 -4.23 5.07 -6.54
C THR A 144 -4.08 3.75 -7.29
N GLY A 145 -3.49 3.80 -8.48
CA GLY A 145 -3.15 2.62 -9.27
C GLY A 145 -1.64 2.43 -9.36
N PRO A 146 -1.17 1.20 -9.63
CA PRO A 146 0.25 0.95 -9.79
C PRO A 146 0.81 1.70 -11.01
N VAL A 147 2.07 2.12 -10.88
CA VAL A 147 2.88 2.63 -12.00
C VAL A 147 3.44 1.44 -12.77
N HIS A 148 3.19 1.41 -14.08
CA HIS A 148 3.61 0.32 -14.96
C HIS A 148 4.96 0.59 -15.63
N GLU A 149 5.22 1.86 -15.96
CA GLU A 149 6.42 2.30 -16.68
C GLU A 149 7.15 3.39 -15.88
N GLY A 150 8.48 3.31 -15.82
CA GLY A 150 9.32 4.22 -15.06
C GLY A 150 9.52 3.81 -13.58
N PRO A 151 9.86 4.76 -12.69
CA PRO A 151 10.06 4.47 -11.27
C PRO A 151 8.80 3.88 -10.63
N ALA A 152 8.98 2.76 -9.94
CA ALA A 152 7.89 2.05 -9.28
C ALA A 152 7.33 2.83 -8.08
N ASP A 153 6.01 2.94 -7.98
CA ASP A 153 5.33 3.35 -6.76
C ASP A 153 5.46 2.29 -5.68
N ASN A 154 5.41 2.67 -4.41
CA ASN A 154 5.41 1.76 -3.27
C ASN A 154 6.47 0.63 -3.37
N HIS A 155 7.69 0.96 -3.76
CA HIS A 155 8.76 -0.01 -3.96
C HIS A 155 10.10 0.58 -3.56
N LEU A 156 10.88 -0.19 -2.77
CA LEU A 156 12.30 0.07 -2.58
C LEU A 156 13.07 -0.68 -3.67
N ALA A 157 13.87 0.03 -4.46
CA ALA A 157 14.78 -0.59 -5.42
C ALA A 157 16.23 -0.21 -5.11
N LEU A 158 17.13 -1.18 -5.26
CA LEU A 158 18.55 -0.90 -5.48
C LEU A 158 18.73 -0.64 -6.97
N LEU A 159 19.66 0.24 -7.34
CA LEU A 159 19.98 0.50 -8.74
C LEU A 159 21.23 -0.27 -9.14
N VAL A 160 21.08 -1.21 -10.07
CA VAL A 160 22.18 -1.96 -10.69
C VAL A 160 22.32 -1.48 -12.13
N ASP A 161 23.47 -0.93 -12.48
CA ASP A 161 23.72 -0.29 -13.77
C ASP A 161 22.64 0.74 -14.16
N GLY A 162 22.17 1.50 -13.16
CA GLY A 162 21.12 2.51 -13.33
C GLY A 162 19.70 1.95 -13.46
N ARG A 163 19.49 0.64 -13.39
CA ARG A 163 18.17 -0.01 -13.46
C ARG A 163 17.67 -0.44 -12.08
N PRO A 164 16.39 -0.22 -11.75
CA PRO A 164 15.83 -0.64 -10.48
C PRO A 164 15.71 -2.16 -10.41
N THR A 165 16.07 -2.73 -9.26
CA THR A 165 15.81 -4.14 -8.95
C THR A 165 14.32 -4.40 -8.73
N GLU A 166 13.88 -5.59 -9.10
CA GLU A 166 12.60 -6.16 -8.69
C GLU A 166 12.64 -6.59 -7.21
N ARG A 167 11.46 -6.71 -6.60
CA ARG A 167 11.28 -7.24 -5.24
C ARG A 167 11.39 -8.76 -5.22
N GLY A 168 10.89 -9.44 -6.26
CA GLY A 168 10.88 -10.90 -6.34
C GLY A 168 9.98 -11.54 -5.28
N ARG A 169 10.34 -12.75 -4.83
CA ARG A 169 9.56 -13.51 -3.86
C ARG A 169 9.53 -12.82 -2.49
N ILE A 170 8.34 -12.71 -1.93
CA ILE A 170 8.09 -12.12 -0.62
C ILE A 170 7.96 -13.24 0.42
N HIS A 171 8.78 -13.19 1.46
CA HIS A 171 8.72 -14.09 2.61
C HIS A 171 8.13 -13.36 3.81
N PRO A 172 6.87 -13.63 4.21
CA PRO A 172 6.26 -12.99 5.37
C PRO A 172 7.05 -13.26 6.65
N LEU A 173 7.31 -12.22 7.43
CA LEU A 173 7.91 -12.31 8.78
C LEU A 173 6.87 -12.10 9.88
N GLY A 174 5.65 -11.71 9.51
CA GLY A 174 4.51 -11.57 10.40
C GLY A 174 3.70 -10.31 10.14
N ALA A 175 2.53 -10.26 10.76
CA ALA A 175 1.74 -9.04 10.90
C ALA A 175 1.08 -9.03 12.27
N GLY A 176 0.94 -7.84 12.86
CA GLY A 176 0.39 -7.63 14.18
C GLY A 176 -0.29 -6.27 14.29
N HIS A 177 -0.67 -5.88 15.50
CA HIS A 177 -1.37 -4.62 15.73
C HIS A 177 -0.54 -3.43 15.23
N GLY A 178 -1.00 -2.77 14.16
CA GLY A 178 -0.28 -1.63 13.59
C GLY A 178 0.91 -1.96 12.69
N TRP A 179 1.23 -3.23 12.39
CA TRP A 179 2.44 -3.55 11.61
C TRP A 179 2.36 -4.82 10.75
N ALA A 180 3.18 -4.86 9.69
CA ALA A 180 3.47 -6.06 8.90
C ALA A 180 4.90 -6.05 8.36
N ALA A 181 5.51 -7.23 8.20
CA ALA A 181 6.90 -7.36 7.80
C ALA A 181 7.15 -8.54 6.85
N SER A 182 8.18 -8.40 6.02
CA SER A 182 8.63 -9.43 5.08
C SER A 182 10.12 -9.34 4.79
N ALA A 183 10.76 -10.48 4.51
CA ALA A 183 12.07 -10.54 3.87
C ALA A 183 11.91 -10.79 2.36
N TRP A 184 12.84 -10.29 1.57
CA TRP A 184 12.90 -10.53 0.12
C TRP A 184 14.33 -10.32 -0.40
N ARG A 185 14.59 -10.82 -1.61
CA ARG A 185 15.90 -10.76 -2.27
C ARG A 185 15.74 -9.93 -3.54
N PRO A 186 16.36 -8.74 -3.63
CA PRO A 186 16.25 -7.91 -4.82
C PRO A 186 16.75 -8.67 -6.05
N ARG A 187 16.08 -8.50 -7.20
CA ARG A 187 16.46 -9.18 -8.44
C ARG A 187 16.82 -8.20 -9.54
N ALA A 188 17.85 -8.53 -10.30
CA ALA A 188 18.23 -7.83 -11.53
C ALA A 188 18.47 -8.87 -12.63
N ALA A 189 18.04 -8.55 -13.85
CA ALA A 189 18.18 -9.44 -15.01
C ALA A 189 17.66 -10.88 -14.76
N GLY A 190 16.54 -11.00 -14.01
CA GLY A 190 15.91 -12.28 -13.70
C GLY A 190 16.66 -13.13 -12.66
N GLN A 191 17.61 -12.57 -11.93
CA GLN A 191 18.36 -13.28 -10.89
C GLN A 191 18.42 -12.48 -9.59
N ASP A 192 18.42 -13.18 -8.47
CA ASP A 192 18.65 -12.59 -7.16
C ASP A 192 20.05 -11.95 -7.11
N LEU A 193 20.15 -10.76 -6.53
CA LEU A 193 21.43 -10.15 -6.26
C LEU A 193 22.20 -10.99 -5.23
N PRO A 194 23.41 -11.49 -5.54
CA PRO A 194 24.13 -12.41 -4.68
C PRO A 194 24.38 -11.82 -3.28
N GLY A 195 23.90 -12.53 -2.25
CA GLY A 195 24.10 -12.16 -0.84
C GLY A 195 23.31 -10.94 -0.37
N VAL A 196 22.46 -10.36 -1.21
CA VAL A 196 21.64 -9.20 -0.82
C VAL A 196 20.28 -9.64 -0.30
N THR A 197 19.95 -9.22 0.92
CA THR A 197 18.63 -9.41 1.53
C THR A 197 18.08 -8.06 1.97
N VAL A 198 16.76 -7.91 1.85
CA VAL A 198 16.04 -6.76 2.41
C VAL A 198 14.98 -7.25 3.38
N THR A 199 15.01 -6.72 4.61
CA THR A 199 13.96 -6.91 5.61
C THR A 199 13.11 -5.64 5.66
N SER A 200 11.89 -5.73 5.16
CA SER A 200 10.93 -4.63 5.14
C SER A 200 9.92 -4.74 6.28
N LEU A 201 9.63 -3.62 6.92
CA LEU A 201 8.60 -3.48 7.96
C LEU A 201 7.81 -2.20 7.71
N THR A 202 6.48 -2.32 7.72
CA THR A 202 5.56 -1.18 7.70
C THR A 202 4.88 -1.09 9.05
N LEU A 203 4.90 0.09 9.68
CA LEU A 203 4.06 0.45 10.82
C LEU A 203 3.08 1.54 10.42
N VAL A 204 1.86 1.51 10.96
CA VAL A 204 0.82 2.49 10.64
C VAL A 204 0.15 3.05 11.89
N HIS A 205 -0.23 4.31 11.80
CA HIS A 205 -1.02 5.00 12.83
C HIS A 205 -1.82 6.14 12.20
N GLY A 206 -3.14 6.17 12.40
CA GLY A 206 -4.02 7.09 11.67
C GLY A 206 -3.86 6.95 10.15
N ALA A 207 -3.52 8.05 9.46
CA ALA A 207 -3.19 8.05 8.02
C ALA A 207 -1.69 7.86 7.73
N ASP A 208 -0.85 7.83 8.77
CA ASP A 208 0.60 7.76 8.65
C ASP A 208 1.11 6.35 8.55
N GLU A 209 2.18 6.22 7.79
CA GLU A 209 2.94 4.99 7.59
C GLU A 209 4.41 5.30 7.87
N VAL A 210 5.09 4.40 8.58
CA VAL A 210 6.54 4.36 8.66
C VAL A 210 7.01 3.09 8.00
N ARG A 211 7.83 3.23 6.96
CA ARG A 211 8.37 2.11 6.18
C ARG A 211 9.87 2.01 6.45
N LEU A 212 10.28 0.85 6.94
CA LEU A 212 11.65 0.54 7.34
C LEU A 212 12.18 -0.58 6.45
N HIS A 213 13.42 -0.43 5.99
CA HIS A 213 14.10 -1.42 5.16
C HIS A 213 15.52 -1.61 5.67
N LEU A 214 15.81 -2.79 6.22
CA LEU A 214 17.16 -3.19 6.55
C LEU A 214 17.75 -3.96 5.37
N VAL A 215 18.72 -3.35 4.69
CA VAL A 215 19.42 -3.93 3.54
C VAL A 215 20.74 -4.52 4.03
N THR A 216 21.01 -5.78 3.68
CA THR A 216 22.31 -6.44 3.96
C THR A 216 22.96 -6.90 2.67
N GLY A 217 24.29 -6.93 2.66
CA GLY A 217 25.09 -7.53 1.58
C GLY A 217 25.26 -6.67 0.32
N ALA A 218 24.57 -5.53 0.22
CA ALA A 218 24.78 -4.58 -0.87
C ALA A 218 26.14 -3.87 -0.74
N GLY A 219 26.76 -3.57 -1.89
CA GLY A 219 28.04 -2.86 -1.93
C GLY A 219 27.91 -1.40 -1.49
N ALA A 220 28.98 -0.85 -0.94
CA ALA A 220 29.07 0.59 -0.65
C ALA A 220 28.92 1.40 -1.94
N GLY A 221 28.17 2.50 -1.88
CA GLY A 221 27.90 3.33 -3.05
C GLY A 221 26.71 2.86 -3.90
N THR A 222 26.03 1.77 -3.54
CA THR A 222 24.85 1.29 -4.28
C THR A 222 23.71 2.32 -4.17
N PRO A 223 23.25 2.92 -5.28
CA PRO A 223 22.13 3.84 -5.24
C PRO A 223 20.82 3.12 -4.93
N VAL A 224 19.91 3.81 -4.26
CA VAL A 224 18.57 3.30 -3.94
C VAL A 224 17.50 4.33 -4.26
N THR A 225 16.32 3.84 -4.61
CA THR A 225 15.11 4.64 -4.78
C THR A 225 13.96 4.05 -4.00
N HIS A 226 13.10 4.87 -3.40
CA HIS A 226 11.88 4.42 -2.76
C HIS A 226 10.67 5.23 -3.23
N GLY A 227 9.69 4.58 -3.86
CA GLY A 227 8.47 5.22 -4.36
C GLY A 227 7.37 5.34 -3.31
N GLY A 228 6.66 6.47 -3.34
CA GLY A 228 5.47 6.75 -2.53
C GLY A 228 4.20 6.29 -3.26
N TRP A 229 3.09 6.99 -3.00
CA TRP A 229 1.82 6.74 -3.68
C TRP A 229 1.72 7.60 -4.96
N ALA A 230 1.56 6.96 -6.12
CA ALA A 230 1.32 7.69 -7.36
C ALA A 230 -0.11 8.25 -7.38
N VAL A 231 -0.26 9.57 -7.48
CA VAL A 231 -1.56 10.26 -7.47
C VAL A 231 -1.83 10.89 -8.84
N ALA A 232 -3.02 10.63 -9.39
CA ALA A 232 -3.43 11.20 -10.66
C ALA A 232 -3.68 12.71 -10.54
N GLY A 233 -2.77 13.52 -11.07
CA GLY A 233 -2.78 14.98 -10.93
C GLY A 233 -1.41 15.57 -11.25
N THR A 234 -1.32 16.90 -11.18
CA THR A 234 -0.13 17.65 -11.65
C THR A 234 0.43 18.64 -10.63
N GLN A 235 -0.18 18.76 -9.45
CA GLN A 235 0.25 19.71 -8.44
C GLN A 235 1.31 19.11 -7.52
N THR A 236 2.43 19.81 -7.37
CA THR A 236 3.46 19.54 -6.34
C THR A 236 3.36 20.57 -5.21
N LEU A 237 3.75 20.17 -4.00
CA LEU A 237 3.83 21.08 -2.85
C LEU A 237 5.27 21.14 -2.34
N ALA A 238 5.76 22.35 -2.08
CA ALA A 238 7.10 22.56 -1.53
C ALA A 238 7.16 22.14 -0.06
N GLY A 239 8.28 21.55 0.34
CA GLY A 239 8.51 21.16 1.72
C GLY A 239 9.64 20.14 1.86
N PRO A 240 9.96 19.71 3.09
CA PRO A 240 10.97 18.70 3.36
C PRO A 240 10.55 17.28 2.94
N ALA A 241 9.30 17.09 2.53
CA ALA A 241 8.76 15.86 2.00
C ALA A 241 8.41 16.03 0.52
N ALA A 242 8.70 15.00 -0.28
CA ALA A 242 8.17 14.91 -1.63
C ALA A 242 6.64 14.79 -1.56
N THR A 243 5.93 15.79 -2.10
CA THR A 243 4.47 15.85 -1.97
C THR A 243 3.81 16.10 -3.31
N ALA A 244 2.88 15.22 -3.66
CA ALA A 244 2.06 15.27 -4.86
C ALA A 244 0.58 15.35 -4.50
N ARG A 245 -0.21 16.13 -5.25
CA ARG A 245 -1.64 16.32 -5.02
C ARG A 245 -2.44 16.15 -6.30
N ALA A 246 -3.51 15.37 -6.19
CA ALA A 246 -4.52 15.19 -7.22
C ALA A 246 -5.59 16.29 -7.17
N ASP A 247 -6.27 16.47 -8.30
CA ASP A 247 -7.49 17.27 -8.39
C ASP A 247 -8.57 16.62 -7.51
N GLY A 248 -9.00 17.31 -6.44
CA GLY A 248 -9.95 16.75 -5.47
C GLY A 248 -9.38 16.36 -4.09
N ARG A 249 -8.24 16.95 -3.70
CA ARG A 249 -7.61 16.94 -2.35
C ARG A 249 -6.84 15.68 -1.97
N LEU A 250 -6.79 14.63 -2.79
CA LEU A 250 -5.94 13.47 -2.51
C LEU A 250 -4.47 13.90 -2.55
N THR A 251 -3.75 13.70 -1.46
CA THR A 251 -2.36 14.10 -1.28
C THR A 251 -1.53 12.87 -0.94
N SER A 252 -0.42 12.69 -1.65
CA SER A 252 0.64 11.76 -1.28
C SER A 252 1.85 12.53 -0.78
N GLY A 253 2.30 12.22 0.42
CA GLY A 253 3.55 12.71 0.99
C GLY A 253 4.53 11.55 1.24
N LEU A 254 5.82 11.80 1.01
CA LEU A 254 6.90 10.87 1.28
C LEU A 254 8.13 11.62 1.80
N ARG A 255 8.63 11.21 2.97
CA ARG A 255 9.74 11.87 3.66
C ARG A 255 10.78 10.85 4.11
N GLY A 256 12.05 11.09 3.81
CA GLY A 256 13.15 10.33 4.41
C GLY A 256 13.29 10.63 5.91
N LEU A 257 13.36 9.58 6.72
CA LEU A 257 13.63 9.65 8.16
C LEU A 257 15.06 9.22 8.49
N HIS A 258 15.60 8.26 7.74
CA HIS A 258 16.97 7.77 7.90
C HIS A 258 17.48 7.17 6.58
N GLY A 259 18.76 7.38 6.25
CA GLY A 259 19.45 6.75 5.12
C GLY A 259 19.13 7.26 3.71
N PHE A 260 17.99 7.93 3.51
CA PHE A 260 17.71 8.67 2.27
C PHE A 260 18.34 10.05 2.30
N THR A 261 18.81 10.52 1.14
CA THR A 261 19.55 11.79 1.01
C THR A 261 18.77 12.87 0.27
N ASP A 262 17.81 12.48 -0.58
CA ASP A 262 17.03 13.42 -1.36
C ASP A 262 15.57 12.96 -1.52
N ALA A 263 14.68 13.94 -1.70
CA ALA A 263 13.25 13.75 -1.87
C ALA A 263 12.74 14.63 -3.01
N GLY A 264 12.08 14.01 -3.98
CA GLY A 264 11.53 14.70 -5.14
C GLY A 264 10.24 14.08 -5.62
N THR A 265 9.63 14.70 -6.62
CA THR A 265 8.46 14.15 -7.32
C THR A 265 8.81 13.95 -8.77
N THR A 266 8.38 12.81 -9.34
CA THR A 266 8.52 12.54 -10.77
C THR A 266 7.16 12.42 -11.42
N VAL A 267 7.08 12.80 -12.69
CA VAL A 267 5.86 12.62 -13.50
C VAL A 267 5.81 11.18 -13.98
N VAL A 268 4.61 10.61 -13.96
CA VAL A 268 4.24 9.35 -14.62
C VAL A 268 3.38 9.75 -15.83
N PRO A 269 3.98 9.87 -17.03
CA PRO A 269 3.30 10.47 -18.19
C PRO A 269 2.10 9.66 -18.66
N GLU A 270 2.19 8.34 -18.55
CA GLU A 270 1.10 7.41 -18.91
C GLU A 270 0.03 7.30 -17.81
N GLY A 271 0.23 8.00 -16.69
CA GLY A 271 -0.66 8.00 -15.54
C GLY A 271 -0.90 6.62 -14.93
N THR A 272 -2.10 6.45 -14.40
CA THR A 272 -2.56 5.22 -13.76
C THR A 272 -4.03 4.98 -14.10
N ALA A 273 -4.64 3.92 -13.56
CA ALA A 273 -6.07 3.68 -13.68
C ALA A 273 -6.97 4.83 -13.15
N PHE A 274 -6.39 5.81 -12.43
CA PHE A 274 -7.09 6.95 -11.85
C PHE A 274 -6.94 8.25 -12.66
N GLY A 275 -6.15 8.25 -13.73
CA GLY A 275 -6.04 9.41 -14.61
C GLY A 275 -4.87 9.31 -15.60
N PRO A 276 -4.90 10.10 -16.68
CA PRO A 276 -3.99 9.98 -17.81
C PRO A 276 -2.56 10.42 -17.50
N SER A 277 -2.33 11.11 -16.39
CA SER A 277 -1.00 11.43 -15.86
C SER A 277 -1.05 11.32 -14.34
N ALA A 278 0.11 11.07 -13.72
CA ALA A 278 0.23 11.04 -12.27
C ALA A 278 1.55 11.66 -11.82
N LEU A 279 1.62 12.02 -10.55
CA LEU A 279 2.83 12.41 -9.86
C LEU A 279 3.18 11.35 -8.81
N LEU A 280 4.45 10.99 -8.75
CA LEU A 280 5.00 10.01 -7.82
C LEU A 280 6.04 10.68 -6.92
N PRO A 281 5.78 10.79 -5.61
CA PRO A 281 6.82 11.08 -4.63
C PRO A 281 7.90 9.99 -4.63
N LEU A 282 9.15 10.39 -4.61
CA LEU A 282 10.31 9.51 -4.72
C LEU A 282 11.39 9.96 -3.73
N LEU A 283 11.94 9.02 -2.99
CA LEU A 283 13.17 9.21 -2.22
C LEU A 283 14.34 8.58 -2.95
N THR A 284 15.51 9.20 -2.85
CA THR A 284 16.76 8.62 -3.31
C THR A 284 17.81 8.61 -2.20
N GLY A 285 18.76 7.69 -2.31
CA GLY A 285 19.82 7.52 -1.33
C GLY A 285 20.97 6.71 -1.88
N THR A 286 21.98 6.49 -1.06
CA THR A 286 23.12 5.63 -1.39
C THR A 286 23.49 4.80 -0.17
N LEU A 287 23.63 3.48 -0.36
CA LEU A 287 23.96 2.58 0.73
C LEU A 287 25.43 2.75 1.14
N PRO A 288 25.74 2.79 2.44
CA PRO A 288 27.12 2.83 2.94
C PRO A 288 27.87 1.50 2.77
N GLY A 289 27.17 0.43 2.34
CA GLY A 289 27.67 -0.95 2.31
C GLY A 289 27.40 -1.69 3.62
N GLY A 290 27.60 -3.01 3.62
CA GLY A 290 27.35 -3.85 4.80
C GLY A 290 25.86 -3.94 5.13
N THR A 291 25.49 -3.61 6.37
CA THR A 291 24.10 -3.54 6.83
C THR A 291 23.67 -2.09 6.95
N ALA A 292 22.61 -1.72 6.24
CA ALA A 292 22.14 -0.34 6.16
C ALA A 292 20.62 -0.28 6.41
N LEU A 293 20.20 0.65 7.26
CA LEU A 293 18.79 0.99 7.45
C LEU A 293 18.39 2.12 6.50
N LEU A 294 17.25 1.97 5.84
CA LEU A 294 16.52 3.04 5.18
C LEU A 294 15.16 3.17 5.85
N ALA A 295 14.78 4.38 6.21
CA ALA A 295 13.50 4.65 6.86
C ALA A 295 12.82 5.86 6.23
N CYS A 296 11.51 5.76 6.00
CA CYS A 296 10.70 6.87 5.53
C CYS A 296 9.33 6.93 6.21
N ALA A 297 8.75 8.13 6.27
CA ALA A 297 7.34 8.33 6.55
C ALA A 297 6.59 8.53 5.24
N ALA A 298 5.47 7.85 5.07
CA ALA A 298 4.58 7.99 3.93
C ALA A 298 3.16 8.29 4.40
N ARG A 299 2.41 9.03 3.57
CA ARG A 299 1.00 9.29 3.79
C ARG A 299 0.30 9.40 2.45
N LEU A 300 -0.85 8.75 2.32
CA LEU A 300 -1.86 9.08 1.33
C LEU A 300 -3.05 9.62 2.13
N THR A 301 -3.67 10.75 1.80
CA THR A 301 -4.84 11.25 2.55
C THR A 301 -5.66 12.25 1.74
N ARG A 302 -6.93 12.47 2.12
CA ARG A 302 -7.69 13.66 1.70
C ARG A 302 -7.86 14.70 2.82
N ASP A 303 -7.33 14.42 4.02
CA ASP A 303 -7.38 15.30 5.18
C ASP A 303 -6.17 16.24 5.19
N ASP A 304 -6.42 17.53 5.02
CA ASP A 304 -5.39 18.58 5.03
C ASP A 304 -5.20 19.23 6.41
N THR A 305 -5.83 18.68 7.46
CA THR A 305 -5.67 19.16 8.83
C THR A 305 -4.66 18.35 9.66
N LEU A 306 -4.09 17.29 9.07
CA LEU A 306 -3.10 16.46 9.73
C LEU A 306 -1.77 17.21 9.92
N HIS A 307 -1.06 16.90 11.01
CA HIS A 307 0.30 17.39 11.24
C HIS A 307 1.22 17.04 10.06
N PRO A 308 2.20 17.87 9.71
CA PRO A 308 3.13 17.55 8.63
C PRO A 308 3.90 16.25 8.92
N LEU A 309 4.33 15.55 7.87
CA LEU A 309 5.09 14.29 7.99
C LEU A 309 6.43 14.46 8.72
N ASP A 310 6.90 15.70 8.91
CA ASP A 310 8.12 15.97 9.64
C ASP A 310 8.01 15.79 11.16
N ALA A 311 6.78 15.78 11.68
CA ALA A 311 6.46 15.56 13.07
C ALA A 311 6.56 14.07 13.50
N VAL A 312 6.70 13.14 12.55
CA VAL A 312 7.02 11.74 12.87
C VAL A 312 8.49 11.65 13.28
N GLY A 313 8.72 11.24 14.54
CA GLY A 313 10.04 11.05 15.13
C GLY A 313 10.55 9.62 14.94
N LEU A 314 11.85 9.49 14.68
CA LEU A 314 12.57 8.22 14.63
C LEU A 314 13.90 8.37 15.37
N THR A 315 14.14 7.50 16.36
CA THR A 315 15.46 7.27 16.96
C THR A 315 16.04 5.96 16.43
N VAL A 316 17.34 5.92 16.22
CA VAL A 316 18.03 4.78 15.60
C VAL A 316 19.28 4.45 16.41
N GLU A 317 19.35 3.22 16.91
CA GLU A 317 20.54 2.66 17.54
C GLU A 317 21.01 1.45 16.72
N PRO A 318 22.09 1.61 15.92
CA PRO A 318 22.61 0.53 15.09
C PRO A 318 23.26 -0.57 15.93
N GLY A 319 23.20 -1.81 15.43
CA GLY A 319 23.82 -2.98 16.05
C GLY A 319 23.57 -4.24 15.21
N GLU A 320 23.91 -5.42 15.75
CA GLU A 320 23.54 -6.70 15.12
C GLU A 320 22.00 -6.83 15.00
N THR A 321 21.30 -6.34 16.02
CA THR A 321 19.87 -6.05 15.98
C THR A 321 19.71 -4.55 16.21
N TRP A 322 19.17 -3.85 15.21
CA TRP A 322 18.90 -2.43 15.26
C TRP A 322 17.74 -2.17 16.21
N GLN A 323 17.89 -1.19 17.10
CA GLN A 323 16.83 -0.74 17.99
C GLN A 323 16.32 0.61 17.50
N LEU A 324 15.01 0.71 17.29
CA LEU A 324 14.37 1.91 16.75
C LEU A 324 13.24 2.34 17.68
N GLY A 325 13.15 3.63 17.95
CA GLY A 325 12.02 4.24 18.63
C GLY A 325 11.25 5.13 17.65
N LEU A 326 9.94 4.93 17.57
CA LEU A 326 9.05 5.71 16.72
C LEU A 326 8.08 6.50 17.58
N ARG A 327 7.83 7.75 17.18
CA ARG A 327 6.87 8.63 17.86
C ARG A 327 6.02 9.37 16.85
N TRP A 328 4.70 9.19 16.94
CA TRP A 328 3.73 9.94 16.14
C TRP A 328 3.37 11.27 16.81
N PRO A 329 2.79 12.24 16.06
CA PRO A 329 2.51 13.57 16.57
C PRO A 329 1.57 13.61 17.79
N ASP A 330 0.70 12.61 17.94
CA ASP A 330 -0.22 12.49 19.08
C ASP A 330 0.42 11.86 20.33
N GLY A 331 1.72 11.57 20.27
CA GLY A 331 2.47 10.96 21.36
C GLY A 331 2.45 9.43 21.38
N THR A 332 1.77 8.77 20.43
CA THR A 332 1.84 7.31 20.29
C THR A 332 3.28 6.89 19.99
N GLU A 333 3.79 5.90 20.72
CA GLU A 333 5.16 5.40 20.58
C GLU A 333 5.21 3.90 20.25
N ARG A 334 6.26 3.50 19.52
CA ARG A 334 6.55 2.10 19.21
C ARG A 334 8.05 1.86 19.29
N THR A 335 8.44 0.73 19.87
CA THR A 335 9.80 0.23 19.82
C THR A 335 9.91 -0.94 18.86
N VAL A 336 10.95 -0.92 18.02
CA VAL A 336 11.20 -1.94 17.01
C VAL A 336 12.60 -2.50 17.19
N ARG A 337 12.71 -3.82 17.13
CA ARG A 337 13.97 -4.55 16.97
C ARG A 337 14.00 -5.16 15.58
N LEU A 338 14.98 -4.76 14.78
CA LEU A 338 15.10 -5.13 13.38
C LEU A 338 16.46 -5.79 13.13
N ALA A 339 16.45 -7.00 12.63
CA ALA A 339 17.63 -7.75 12.21
C ALA A 339 17.35 -8.41 10.84
N PRO A 340 18.37 -8.92 10.14
CA PRO A 340 18.16 -9.59 8.86
C PRO A 340 17.17 -10.74 9.02
N GLU A 341 16.07 -10.69 8.28
CA GLU A 341 14.97 -11.66 8.28
C GLU A 341 14.26 -11.84 9.64
N ALA A 342 14.41 -10.88 10.56
CA ALA A 342 13.80 -10.95 11.88
C ALA A 342 13.28 -9.60 12.37
N VAL A 343 12.05 -9.60 12.89
CA VAL A 343 11.36 -8.39 13.37
C VAL A 343 10.69 -8.68 14.71
N ALA A 344 10.83 -7.74 15.65
CA ALA A 344 9.97 -7.67 16.83
C ALA A 344 9.50 -6.23 17.04
N VAL A 345 8.20 -6.04 17.21
CA VAL A 345 7.56 -4.74 17.48
C VAL A 345 6.91 -4.80 18.86
N ARG A 346 7.13 -3.78 19.68
CA ARG A 346 6.51 -3.60 20.99
C ARG A 346 5.79 -2.27 21.04
N GLU A 347 4.66 -2.27 21.74
CA GLU A 347 3.95 -1.05 22.08
C GLU A 347 4.42 -0.62 23.46
N ASP A 348 4.89 0.61 23.56
CA ASP A 348 5.17 1.21 24.85
C ASP A 348 3.83 1.75 25.37
N ILE A 349 3.32 1.12 26.45
CA ILE A 349 2.03 1.44 27.11
C ILE A 349 2.22 2.59 28.08
#